data_AF-A0A6A4B3C5-F1
#
_entry.id   AF-A0A6A4B3C5-F1
#
_cell.length_a   1.000
_cell.length_b   1.000
_cell.length_c   1.000
_cell.angle_alpha   90.00
_cell.angle_beta   90.00
_cell.angle_gamma   90.00
#
_symmetry.space_group_name_H-M   'P 1'
#
loop_
_entity.id
_entity.type
_entity.pdbx_description
1 polymer ?
#
loop_
_entity_poly.entity_id
_entity_poly.type
_entity_poly.pdbx_seq_one_letter_code
_entity_poly.pdbx_strand_id
1 'polypeptide(L)'
;MTVKLLQHEHGKGRVRLLKVTRTPEKHSVVQLEAQVLLEGAPAASAYYDGDNGHVLPTDSVKNTVWVLAKKHEFASLEDFGVILATHFVTKHPDIISVAKVTLFETPWERLVVPDSKGQTRPHHHAFVSTSPGFSTAYVVARKASRGAPTVTVQGGVDGLKVLKTTQSSFVDFFRDDYTTLQDAPDRLVSTCVTATWSYAPDARDFTARAAQIKRVLLETFAGPADVGVPSPAVQFTLYKMGEAVLESCPYVKDIKITMPNIHNNPIDLSRFGCRNIHPHGEVFLPIDEPHGIISATMVRSASKL
;
A
#
# COMPACT_ATOMS: atom_id res chain seq x y z
N MET A 1 29.96 -31.10 5.08
CA MET A 1 29.37 -29.90 4.46
C MET A 1 29.11 -28.89 5.56
N THR A 2 29.51 -27.64 5.39
CA THR A 2 29.29 -26.57 6.38
C THR A 2 28.19 -25.65 5.86
N VAL A 3 27.11 -25.50 6.63
CA VAL A 3 25.97 -24.63 6.30
C VAL A 3 26.25 -23.24 6.87
N LYS A 4 25.97 -22.17 6.09
CA LYS A 4 26.19 -20.78 6.49
C LYS A 4 24.89 -19.98 6.33
N LEU A 5 24.56 -19.17 7.33
CA LEU A 5 23.51 -18.15 7.24
C LEU A 5 23.95 -17.01 6.32
N LEU A 6 23.18 -16.76 5.27
CA LEU A 6 23.35 -15.59 4.39
C LEU A 6 22.68 -14.35 4.98
N GLN A 7 21.48 -14.52 5.53
CA GLN A 7 20.67 -13.48 6.15
C GLN A 7 19.78 -14.12 7.22
N HIS A 8 19.51 -13.37 8.29
CA HIS A 8 18.57 -13.75 9.32
C HIS A 8 17.87 -12.50 9.87
N GLU A 9 16.65 -12.69 10.35
CA GLU A 9 15.91 -11.67 11.06
C GLU A 9 14.92 -12.33 12.02
N HIS A 10 14.57 -11.63 13.08
CA HIS A 10 13.53 -12.05 14.02
C HIS A 10 12.69 -10.86 14.45
N GLY A 11 11.51 -11.10 15.00
CA GLY A 11 10.65 -10.01 15.46
C GLY A 11 9.22 -10.43 15.71
N LYS A 12 8.28 -9.50 15.52
CA LYS A 12 6.85 -9.70 15.80
C LYS A 12 6.01 -9.19 14.64
N GLY A 13 5.09 -10.02 14.16
CA GLY A 13 4.05 -9.63 13.21
C GLY A 13 2.69 -9.43 13.90
N ARG A 14 1.77 -8.78 13.19
CA ARG A 14 0.36 -8.63 13.55
C ARG A 14 0.10 -7.96 14.91
N VAL A 15 0.94 -7.00 15.31
CA VAL A 15 0.76 -6.24 16.55
C VAL A 15 -0.29 -5.15 16.32
N ARG A 16 -1.51 -5.39 16.79
CA ARG A 16 -2.65 -4.46 16.62
C ARG A 16 -2.69 -3.42 17.74
N LEU A 17 -3.10 -2.20 17.39
CA LEU A 17 -3.41 -1.14 18.34
C LEU A 17 -4.44 -0.14 17.78
N LEU A 18 -5.17 0.48 18.70
CA LEU A 18 -6.04 1.63 18.46
C LEU A 18 -5.61 2.74 19.43
N LYS A 19 -5.14 3.86 18.90
CA LYS A 19 -4.83 5.07 19.67
C LYS A 19 -5.99 6.05 19.54
N VAL A 20 -6.48 6.54 20.68
CA VAL A 20 -7.51 7.59 20.74
C VAL A 20 -6.91 8.83 21.37
N THR A 21 -6.92 9.95 20.66
CA THR A 21 -6.55 11.26 21.19
C THR A 21 -7.82 12.06 21.45
N ARG A 22 -7.99 12.58 22.67
CA ARG A 22 -9.20 13.29 23.10
C ARG A 22 -8.89 14.75 23.38
N THR A 23 -9.53 15.65 22.66
CA THR A 23 -9.70 17.05 23.09
C THR A 23 -11.13 17.24 23.61
N PRO A 24 -11.43 18.31 24.37
CA PRO A 24 -12.77 18.55 24.89
C PRO A 24 -13.86 18.55 23.81
N GLU A 25 -13.54 19.01 22.60
CA GLU A 25 -14.49 19.15 21.51
C GLU A 25 -14.49 17.98 20.53
N LYS A 26 -13.36 17.27 20.38
CA LYS A 26 -13.19 16.29 19.30
C LYS A 26 -12.22 15.17 19.67
N HIS A 27 -12.61 13.95 19.37
CA HIS A 27 -11.72 12.78 19.45
C HIS A 27 -11.15 12.46 18.08
N SER A 28 -9.90 12.03 18.00
CA SER A 28 -9.30 11.40 16.81
C SER A 28 -8.90 9.96 17.13
N VAL A 29 -8.90 9.11 16.09
CA VAL A 29 -8.55 7.70 16.20
C VAL A 29 -7.51 7.35 15.14
N VAL A 30 -6.56 6.51 15.53
CA VAL A 30 -5.66 5.82 14.59
C VAL A 30 -5.65 4.36 14.98
N GLN A 31 -6.07 3.49 14.06
CA GLN A 31 -5.99 2.05 14.23
C GLN A 31 -5.03 1.48 13.21
N LEU A 32 -4.11 0.64 13.68
CA LEU A 32 -3.10 0.05 12.81
C LEU A 32 -2.67 -1.34 13.29
N GLU A 33 -2.05 -2.07 12.38
CA GLU A 33 -1.33 -3.30 12.61
C GLU A 33 0.15 -3.10 12.26
N ALA A 34 1.05 -3.55 13.13
CA ALA A 34 2.49 -3.43 12.95
C ALA A 34 3.18 -4.80 12.82
N GLN A 35 4.14 -4.87 11.90
CA GLN A 35 5.18 -5.90 11.85
C GLN A 35 6.53 -5.24 12.03
N VAL A 36 7.36 -5.80 12.91
CA VAL A 36 8.73 -5.36 13.16
C VAL A 36 9.66 -6.55 13.01
N LEU A 37 10.67 -6.42 12.15
CA LEU A 37 11.73 -7.41 11.94
C LEU A 37 13.09 -6.75 12.18
N LEU A 38 13.98 -7.46 12.87
CA LEU A 38 15.24 -6.95 13.39
C LEU A 38 16.38 -7.82 12.85
N GLU A 39 17.46 -7.19 12.40
CA GLU A 39 18.67 -7.87 11.96
C GLU A 39 19.88 -7.42 12.78
N GLY A 40 20.72 -8.37 13.19
CA GLY A 40 22.02 -8.09 13.77
C GLY A 40 22.89 -9.33 13.84
N ALA A 41 24.15 -9.23 13.42
CA ALA A 41 25.06 -10.35 13.33
C ALA A 41 25.23 -11.15 14.65
N PRO A 42 25.22 -10.54 15.84
CA PRO A 42 25.33 -11.30 17.10
C PRO A 42 24.18 -12.28 17.35
N ALA A 43 23.00 -12.09 16.73
CA ALA A 43 21.87 -13.02 16.87
C ALA A 43 22.07 -14.34 16.11
N ALA A 44 23.12 -14.47 15.28
CA ALA A 44 23.44 -15.70 14.57
C ALA A 44 23.70 -16.88 15.53
N SER A 45 24.19 -16.61 16.75
CA SER A 45 24.42 -17.64 17.78
C SER A 45 23.14 -18.41 18.14
N ALA A 46 21.96 -17.78 18.04
CA ALA A 46 20.69 -18.45 18.30
C ALA A 46 20.36 -19.51 17.25
N TYR A 47 20.86 -19.37 16.03
CA TYR A 47 20.61 -20.31 14.94
C TYR A 47 21.65 -21.44 14.89
N TYR A 48 22.92 -21.13 15.16
CA TYR A 48 23.98 -22.14 15.15
C TYR A 48 24.01 -22.96 16.44
N ASP A 49 23.87 -22.29 17.58
CA ASP A 49 24.19 -22.85 18.89
C ASP A 49 23.00 -22.85 19.85
N GLY A 50 21.88 -22.23 19.46
CA GLY A 50 20.72 -22.03 20.35
C GLY A 50 20.93 -20.97 21.43
N ASP A 51 22.01 -20.19 21.37
CA ASP A 51 22.31 -19.13 22.33
C ASP A 51 21.51 -17.86 22.03
N ASN A 52 20.55 -17.59 22.91
CA ASN A 52 19.64 -16.45 22.82
C ASN A 52 20.19 -15.14 23.42
N GLY A 53 21.46 -15.09 23.87
CA GLY A 53 22.04 -13.94 24.57
C GLY A 53 21.93 -12.59 23.83
N HIS A 54 21.83 -12.62 22.49
CA HIS A 54 21.68 -11.43 21.64
C HIS A 54 20.30 -11.32 20.96
N VAL A 55 19.33 -12.12 21.38
CA VAL A 55 17.98 -12.12 20.81
C VAL A 55 17.08 -11.21 21.64
N LEU A 56 16.63 -10.09 21.08
CA LEU A 56 15.57 -9.30 21.70
C LEU A 56 14.27 -10.12 21.68
N PRO A 57 13.64 -10.42 22.84
CA PRO A 57 12.42 -11.22 22.86
C PRO A 57 11.31 -10.58 22.04
N THR A 58 10.59 -11.39 21.26
CA THR A 58 9.52 -10.87 20.37
C THR A 58 8.36 -10.27 21.17
N ASP A 59 8.18 -10.68 22.43
CA ASP A 59 7.24 -10.03 23.36
C ASP A 59 7.67 -8.60 23.73
N SER A 60 8.97 -8.37 23.94
CA SER A 60 9.52 -7.03 24.16
C SER A 60 9.31 -6.14 22.93
N VAL A 61 9.47 -6.67 21.71
CA VAL A 61 9.17 -5.94 20.47
C VAL A 61 7.71 -5.47 20.43
N LYS A 62 6.75 -6.35 20.74
CA LYS A 62 5.32 -6.02 20.86
C LYS A 62 5.08 -4.94 21.93
N ASN A 63 5.66 -5.09 23.12
CA ASN A 63 5.51 -4.11 24.20
C ASN A 63 6.08 -2.74 23.78
N THR A 64 7.23 -2.72 23.09
CA THR A 64 7.84 -1.49 22.56
C THR A 64 6.93 -0.77 21.58
N VAL A 65 6.24 -1.48 20.67
CA VAL A 65 5.25 -0.88 19.77
C VAL A 65 4.18 -0.12 20.55
N TRP A 66 3.56 -0.75 21.55
CA TRP A 66 2.51 -0.11 22.35
C TRP A 66 3.03 1.05 23.19
N VAL A 67 4.19 0.89 23.83
CA VAL A 67 4.80 1.94 24.66
C VAL A 67 5.16 3.16 23.82
N LEU A 68 5.73 2.98 22.63
CA LEU A 68 6.08 4.10 21.75
C LEU A 68 4.86 4.78 21.16
N ALA A 69 3.80 4.04 20.83
CA ALA A 69 2.52 4.63 20.42
C ALA A 69 1.93 5.54 21.50
N LYS A 70 2.11 5.18 22.79
CA LYS A 70 1.69 5.98 23.93
C LYS A 70 2.59 7.19 24.20
N LYS A 71 3.91 7.04 24.05
CA LYS A 71 4.89 8.08 24.40
C LYS A 71 5.05 9.17 23.34
N HIS A 72 4.70 8.88 22.09
CA HIS A 72 4.91 9.78 20.96
C HIS A 72 3.60 10.15 20.27
N GLU A 73 3.52 11.40 19.83
CA GLU A 73 2.54 11.84 18.85
C GLU A 73 3.09 11.59 17.43
N PHE A 74 2.20 11.22 16.52
CA PHE A 74 2.51 10.94 15.12
C PHE A 74 1.28 11.25 14.27
N ALA A 75 1.49 11.82 13.09
CA ALA A 75 0.41 12.25 12.20
C ALA A 75 0.09 11.23 11.10
N SER A 76 1.03 10.30 10.84
CA SER A 76 0.96 9.30 9.77
C SER A 76 1.52 7.95 10.22
N LEU A 77 1.29 6.91 9.41
CA LEU A 77 1.95 5.61 9.60
C LEU A 77 3.47 5.77 9.45
N GLU A 78 3.92 6.53 8.45
CA GLU A 78 5.32 6.79 8.18
C GLU A 78 6.04 7.40 9.38
N ASP A 79 5.45 8.41 10.04
CA ASP A 79 6.01 9.03 11.24
C ASP A 79 6.21 7.99 12.36
N PHE A 80 5.19 7.16 12.59
CA PHE A 80 5.27 6.12 13.60
C PHE A 80 6.28 5.03 13.25
N GLY A 81 6.37 4.67 11.96
CA GLY A 81 7.37 3.74 11.44
C GLY A 81 8.80 4.24 11.66
N VAL A 82 9.05 5.55 11.46
CA VAL A 82 10.34 6.20 11.74
C VAL A 82 10.67 6.14 13.24
N ILE A 83 9.70 6.44 14.11
CA ILE A 83 9.87 6.34 15.57
C ILE A 83 10.27 4.91 15.97
N LEU A 84 9.53 3.90 15.49
CA LEU A 84 9.77 2.51 15.80
C LEU A 84 11.13 2.03 15.29
N ALA A 85 11.40 2.21 13.99
CA ALA A 85 12.62 1.70 13.37
C ALA A 85 13.87 2.34 14.00
N THR A 86 13.84 3.66 14.21
CA THR A 86 14.94 4.40 14.85
C THR A 86 15.17 3.96 16.28
N HIS A 87 14.11 3.69 17.05
CA HIS A 87 14.22 3.25 18.43
C HIS A 87 15.05 1.97 18.56
N PHE A 88 14.75 0.94 17.77
CA PHE A 88 15.41 -0.36 17.91
C PHE A 88 16.92 -0.29 17.61
N VAL A 89 17.32 0.37 16.52
CA VAL A 89 18.75 0.51 16.17
C VAL A 89 19.52 1.42 17.13
N THR A 90 18.85 2.39 17.74
CA THR A 90 19.49 3.36 18.65
C THR A 90 19.56 2.84 20.08
N LYS A 91 18.52 2.13 20.54
CA LYS A 91 18.43 1.62 21.91
C LYS A 91 19.27 0.37 22.14
N HIS A 92 19.44 -0.44 21.09
CA HIS A 92 20.16 -1.71 21.15
C HIS A 92 21.23 -1.80 20.05
N PRO A 93 22.16 -0.84 19.97
CA PRO A 93 23.11 -0.75 18.87
C PRO A 93 24.06 -1.94 18.80
N ASP A 94 24.28 -2.64 19.92
CA ASP A 94 25.22 -3.77 19.98
C ASP A 94 24.65 -5.05 19.39
N ILE A 95 23.31 -5.19 19.34
CA ILE A 95 22.64 -6.41 18.86
C ILE A 95 21.72 -6.18 17.66
N ILE A 96 21.34 -4.94 17.37
CA ILE A 96 20.45 -4.59 16.25
C ILE A 96 21.16 -3.60 15.33
N SER A 97 21.37 -4.03 14.09
CA SER A 97 21.97 -3.25 13.01
C SER A 97 20.94 -2.72 12.01
N VAL A 98 19.81 -3.42 11.84
CA VAL A 98 18.72 -3.01 10.95
C VAL A 98 17.40 -3.27 11.66
N ALA A 99 16.46 -2.32 11.55
CA ALA A 99 15.07 -2.50 11.96
C ALA A 99 14.16 -2.18 10.77
N LYS A 100 13.31 -3.14 10.42
CA LYS A 100 12.30 -3.04 9.35
C LYS A 100 10.93 -3.02 9.99
N VAL A 101 10.15 -1.98 9.69
CA VAL A 101 8.82 -1.78 10.26
C VAL A 101 7.82 -1.68 9.10
N THR A 102 6.84 -2.57 9.08
CA THR A 102 5.70 -2.52 8.15
C THR A 102 4.45 -2.19 8.94
N LEU A 103 3.70 -1.20 8.50
CA LEU A 103 2.47 -0.75 9.14
C LEU A 103 1.31 -0.80 8.15
N PHE A 104 0.15 -1.24 8.65
CA PHE A 104 -1.09 -1.31 7.90
C PHE A 104 -2.17 -0.54 8.65
N GLU A 105 -2.83 0.39 7.97
CA GLU A 105 -3.95 1.14 8.54
C GLU A 105 -5.22 0.28 8.60
N THR A 106 -6.01 0.43 9.66
CA THR A 106 -7.44 0.13 9.60
C THR A 106 -8.18 1.46 9.41
N PRO A 107 -8.70 1.73 8.20
CA PRO A 107 -9.27 3.04 7.86
C PRO A 107 -10.55 3.32 8.65
N TRP A 108 -10.63 4.53 9.21
CA TRP A 108 -11.82 5.05 9.89
C TRP A 108 -12.15 6.42 9.33
N GLU A 109 -13.36 6.58 8.80
CA GLU A 109 -13.88 7.89 8.42
C GLU A 109 -14.80 8.42 9.50
N ARG A 110 -14.71 9.72 9.73
CA ARG A 110 -15.59 10.40 10.68
C ARG A 110 -16.99 10.49 10.09
N LEU A 111 -17.98 10.07 10.86
CA LEU A 111 -19.38 10.23 10.44
C LEU A 111 -19.72 11.70 10.27
N VAL A 112 -20.44 12.01 9.19
CA VAL A 112 -21.00 13.34 8.90
C VAL A 112 -22.52 13.20 8.96
N VAL A 113 -23.14 13.74 9.99
CA VAL A 113 -24.56 13.53 10.31
C VAL A 113 -25.20 14.81 10.87
N PRO A 114 -26.55 14.94 10.86
CA PRO A 114 -27.23 16.07 11.48
C PRO A 114 -26.91 16.18 12.98
N ASP A 115 -26.68 17.40 13.45
CA ASP A 115 -26.62 17.71 14.88
C ASP A 115 -28.02 17.85 15.51
N SER A 116 -28.07 18.18 16.79
CA SER A 116 -29.34 18.38 17.52
C SER A 116 -30.19 19.53 16.98
N LYS A 117 -29.66 20.38 16.09
CA LYS A 117 -30.36 21.47 15.40
C LYS A 117 -30.67 21.11 13.94
N GLY A 118 -30.41 19.87 13.53
CA GLY A 118 -30.63 19.40 12.16
C GLY A 118 -29.55 19.81 11.16
N GLN A 119 -28.43 20.39 11.59
CA GLN A 119 -27.35 20.80 10.68
C GLN A 119 -26.36 19.66 10.46
N THR A 120 -26.09 19.32 9.20
CA THR A 120 -25.12 18.26 8.87
C THR A 120 -23.69 18.71 9.18
N ARG A 121 -22.99 17.96 10.05
CA ARG A 121 -21.60 18.25 10.44
C ARG A 121 -20.82 17.00 10.82
N PRO A 122 -19.47 17.07 10.87
CA PRO A 122 -18.66 15.94 11.34
C PRO A 122 -18.90 15.64 12.83
N HIS A 123 -19.15 14.38 13.16
CA HIS A 123 -19.40 13.93 14.52
C HIS A 123 -18.15 14.05 15.39
N HIS A 124 -18.31 14.37 16.68
CA HIS A 124 -17.17 14.63 17.58
C HIS A 124 -16.33 13.37 17.84
N HIS A 125 -16.96 12.20 17.85
CA HIS A 125 -16.33 10.96 18.32
C HIS A 125 -16.91 9.66 17.71
N ALA A 126 -17.59 9.74 16.57
CA ALA A 126 -18.16 8.56 15.89
C ALA A 126 -17.57 8.41 14.50
N PHE A 127 -17.28 7.17 14.14
CA PHE A 127 -16.54 6.79 12.94
C PHE A 127 -17.20 5.58 12.28
N VAL A 128 -17.04 5.47 10.97
CA VAL A 128 -17.45 4.33 10.17
C VAL A 128 -16.22 3.75 9.48
N SER A 129 -16.15 2.43 9.43
CA SER A 129 -15.10 1.75 8.67
C SER A 129 -15.39 1.94 7.19
N THR A 130 -14.39 2.33 6.40
CA THR A 130 -14.51 2.50 4.96
C THR A 130 -13.48 1.65 4.25
N SER A 131 -13.76 1.22 3.02
CA SER A 131 -12.73 0.56 2.23
C SER A 131 -12.96 0.71 0.73
N PRO A 132 -12.40 1.76 0.12
CA PRO A 132 -11.91 1.63 -1.23
C PRO A 132 -10.53 0.96 -1.24
N GLY A 133 -9.76 0.97 -0.13
CA GLY A 133 -8.43 0.40 0.11
C GLY A 133 -7.86 0.87 1.48
N PHE A 134 -6.66 0.47 1.88
CA PHE A 134 -6.00 0.90 3.14
C PHE A 134 -4.56 1.38 2.92
N SER A 135 -4.10 2.32 3.76
CA SER A 135 -2.73 2.85 3.69
C SER A 135 -1.74 1.86 4.28
N THR A 136 -0.52 1.84 3.72
CA THR A 136 0.61 1.09 4.26
C THR A 136 1.83 1.99 4.39
N ALA A 137 2.74 1.64 5.28
CA ALA A 137 4.07 2.23 5.35
C ALA A 137 5.12 1.16 5.59
N TYR A 138 6.28 1.31 4.96
CA TYR A 138 7.44 0.47 5.20
C TYR A 138 8.66 1.33 5.49
N VAL A 139 9.20 1.19 6.69
CA VAL A 139 10.32 2.01 7.18
C VAL A 139 11.48 1.12 7.57
N VAL A 140 12.67 1.43 7.07
CA VAL A 140 13.89 0.73 7.42
C VAL A 140 14.88 1.70 8.03
N ALA A 141 15.30 1.44 9.26
CA ALA A 141 16.42 2.12 9.89
C ALA A 141 17.64 1.21 9.88
N ARG A 142 18.80 1.75 9.51
CA ARG A 142 20.10 1.07 9.55
C ARG A 142 21.04 1.81 10.47
N LYS A 143 21.68 1.09 11.39
CA LYS A 143 22.74 1.60 12.26
C LYS A 143 23.83 2.22 11.38
N ALA A 144 24.20 3.46 11.67
CA ALA A 144 25.35 4.11 11.05
C ALA A 144 26.62 3.78 11.84
N SER A 145 27.77 3.77 11.17
CA SER A 145 29.07 3.63 11.84
C SER A 145 29.41 4.86 12.71
N ARG A 146 28.91 6.04 12.31
CA ARG A 146 29.00 7.30 13.07
C ARG A 146 27.73 8.13 12.83
N GLY A 147 27.27 8.82 13.87
CA GLY A 147 26.12 9.73 13.78
C GLY A 147 24.76 9.02 13.89
N ALA A 148 23.71 9.68 13.36
CA ALA A 148 22.35 9.17 13.38
C ALA A 148 22.16 7.99 12.41
N PRO A 149 21.24 7.05 12.69
CA PRO A 149 20.94 5.96 11.77
C PRO A 149 20.40 6.48 10.43
N THR A 150 20.68 5.74 9.36
CA THR A 150 20.09 6.03 8.05
C THR A 150 18.68 5.45 8.00
N VAL A 151 17.69 6.27 7.62
CA VAL A 151 16.28 5.86 7.57
C VAL A 151 15.74 6.01 6.15
N THR A 152 15.10 4.96 5.63
CA THR A 152 14.36 4.98 4.37
C THR A 152 12.88 4.74 4.65
N VAL A 153 12.02 5.54 4.02
CA VAL A 153 10.57 5.52 4.22
C VAL A 153 9.90 5.24 2.89
N GLN A 154 8.99 4.27 2.88
CA GLN A 154 8.06 4.02 1.80
C GLN A 154 6.63 4.19 2.31
N GLY A 155 5.79 4.87 1.53
CA GLY A 155 4.34 4.87 1.71
C GLY A 155 3.70 3.89 0.74
N GLY A 156 2.43 3.58 0.96
CA GLY A 156 1.69 2.73 0.05
C GLY A 156 0.18 2.76 0.24
N VAL A 157 -0.49 2.14 -0.72
CA VAL A 157 -1.91 1.80 -0.68
C VAL A 157 -2.06 0.36 -1.13
N ASP A 158 -2.93 -0.36 -0.45
CA ASP A 158 -3.29 -1.72 -0.81
C ASP A 158 -4.82 -1.88 -0.77
N GLY A 159 -5.33 -2.87 -1.48
CA GLY A 159 -6.76 -3.13 -1.54
C GLY A 159 -7.56 -2.10 -2.35
N LEU A 160 -6.91 -1.24 -3.16
CA LEU A 160 -7.58 -0.15 -3.86
C LEU A 160 -8.42 -0.64 -5.06
N LYS A 161 -9.69 -0.99 -4.83
CA LYS A 161 -10.57 -1.55 -5.87
C LYS A 161 -11.17 -0.45 -6.75
N VAL A 162 -10.88 -0.51 -8.04
CA VAL A 162 -11.40 0.42 -9.05
C VAL A 162 -11.95 -0.33 -10.25
N LEU A 163 -12.93 0.28 -10.93
CA LEU A 163 -13.58 -0.27 -12.11
C LEU A 163 -13.95 0.88 -13.06
N LYS A 164 -13.74 0.67 -14.36
CA LYS A 164 -14.41 1.47 -15.42
C LYS A 164 -15.10 0.54 -16.41
N THR A 165 -16.22 1.00 -16.96
CA THR A 165 -17.16 0.19 -17.76
C THR A 165 -16.90 0.24 -19.26
N THR A 166 -15.93 1.04 -19.70
CA THR A 166 -15.56 1.23 -21.11
C THR A 166 -14.17 1.90 -21.17
N GLN A 167 -13.73 2.25 -22.37
CA GLN A 167 -12.45 2.89 -22.68
C GLN A 167 -11.26 2.06 -22.19
N SER A 168 -11.41 0.75 -22.25
CA SER A 168 -10.37 -0.22 -22.03
C SER A 168 -10.40 -1.19 -23.18
N SER A 169 -9.28 -1.41 -23.84
CA SER A 169 -9.18 -2.38 -24.93
C SER A 169 -8.06 -3.36 -24.66
N PHE A 170 -8.08 -4.46 -25.41
CA PHE A 170 -6.97 -5.40 -25.52
C PHE A 170 -7.10 -6.11 -26.86
N VAL A 171 -6.30 -5.64 -27.81
CA VAL A 171 -6.31 -6.05 -29.21
C VAL A 171 -4.86 -6.21 -29.68
N ASP A 172 -4.66 -6.84 -30.83
CA ASP A 172 -3.35 -6.96 -31.49
C ASP A 172 -2.27 -7.61 -30.60
N PHE A 173 -2.68 -8.46 -29.65
CA PHE A 173 -1.76 -9.22 -28.82
C PHE A 173 -1.15 -10.38 -29.61
N PHE A 174 0.02 -10.84 -29.14
CA PHE A 174 0.70 -12.01 -29.67
C PHE A 174 -0.20 -13.24 -29.56
N ARG A 175 -0.28 -14.04 -30.63
CA ARG A 175 -1.09 -15.25 -30.70
C ARG A 175 -0.19 -16.45 -30.96
N ASP A 176 -0.38 -17.49 -30.17
CA ASP A 176 0.25 -18.80 -30.29
C ASP A 176 -0.80 -19.93 -30.36
N ASP A 177 -0.32 -21.18 -30.32
CA ASP A 177 -1.15 -22.39 -30.37
C ASP A 177 -2.16 -22.51 -29.22
N TYR A 178 -2.01 -21.74 -28.14
CA TYR A 178 -2.87 -21.77 -26.95
C TYR A 178 -3.76 -20.52 -26.82
N THR A 179 -3.72 -19.61 -27.78
CA THR A 179 -4.43 -18.34 -27.71
C THR A 179 -5.87 -18.48 -28.22
N THR A 180 -6.84 -18.55 -27.29
CA THR A 180 -8.28 -18.58 -27.61
C THR A 180 -8.97 -17.22 -27.42
N LEU A 181 -8.30 -16.29 -26.74
CA LEU A 181 -8.82 -14.97 -26.43
C LEU A 181 -9.13 -14.19 -27.71
N GLN A 182 -10.31 -13.59 -27.76
CA GLN A 182 -10.71 -12.70 -28.85
C GLN A 182 -10.25 -11.27 -28.58
N ASP A 183 -10.03 -10.51 -29.65
CA ASP A 183 -9.78 -9.07 -29.54
C ASP A 183 -10.98 -8.37 -28.90
N ALA A 184 -10.70 -7.50 -27.94
CA ALA A 184 -11.68 -6.69 -27.26
C ALA A 184 -11.36 -5.21 -27.50
N PRO A 185 -11.92 -4.57 -28.55
CA PRO A 185 -11.67 -3.16 -28.86
C PRO A 185 -12.26 -2.22 -27.80
N ASP A 186 -13.21 -2.71 -27.00
CA ASP A 186 -13.65 -2.10 -25.75
C ASP A 186 -14.07 -3.21 -24.76
N ARG A 187 -13.97 -2.97 -23.46
CA ARG A 187 -14.29 -3.91 -22.37
C ARG A 187 -14.36 -3.20 -21.01
N LEU A 188 -14.93 -3.88 -20.02
CA LEU A 188 -14.73 -3.52 -18.62
C LEU A 188 -13.27 -3.72 -18.22
N VAL A 189 -12.78 -2.89 -17.30
CA VAL A 189 -11.56 -3.17 -16.55
C VAL A 189 -11.80 -2.93 -15.07
N SER A 190 -11.46 -3.92 -14.27
CA SER A 190 -11.48 -3.85 -12.83
C SER A 190 -10.14 -4.33 -12.28
N THR A 191 -9.67 -3.68 -11.21
CA THR A 191 -8.40 -4.04 -10.57
C THR A 191 -8.45 -3.70 -9.09
N CYS A 192 -7.62 -4.40 -8.31
CA CYS A 192 -7.32 -4.09 -6.92
C CYS A 192 -5.90 -3.56 -6.85
N VAL A 193 -5.72 -2.24 -6.94
CA VAL A 193 -4.41 -1.61 -7.04
C VAL A 193 -3.66 -1.74 -5.71
N THR A 194 -2.44 -2.27 -5.80
CA THR A 194 -1.43 -2.16 -4.74
C THR A 194 -0.31 -1.26 -5.27
N ALA A 195 0.00 -0.19 -4.55
CA ALA A 195 1.10 0.70 -4.91
C ALA A 195 1.98 1.02 -3.70
N THR A 196 3.30 1.03 -3.92
CA THR A 196 4.29 1.40 -2.92
C THR A 196 5.25 2.41 -3.54
N TRP A 197 5.55 3.49 -2.83
CA TRP A 197 6.46 4.54 -3.31
C TRP A 197 7.52 4.86 -2.28
N SER A 198 8.75 5.04 -2.74
CA SER A 198 9.87 5.44 -1.88
C SER A 198 9.96 6.95 -1.81
N TYR A 199 10.03 7.51 -0.60
CA TYR A 199 10.18 8.95 -0.42
C TYR A 199 11.65 9.41 -0.56
N ALA A 200 11.83 10.67 -0.97
CA ALA A 200 13.08 11.38 -0.83
C ALA A 200 13.46 11.56 0.65
N PRO A 201 14.76 11.62 1.02
CA PRO A 201 15.17 11.62 2.44
C PRO A 201 14.70 12.85 3.23
N ASP A 202 14.53 13.97 2.54
CA ASP A 202 14.04 15.24 3.05
C ASP A 202 12.49 15.33 3.06
N ALA A 203 11.79 14.26 2.65
CA ALA A 203 10.34 14.25 2.65
C ALA A 203 9.73 14.39 4.05
N ARG A 204 8.70 15.23 4.17
CA ARG A 204 7.93 15.52 5.40
C ARG A 204 6.45 15.60 5.06
N ASP A 205 5.56 15.64 6.06
CA ASP A 205 4.10 15.70 5.84
C ASP A 205 3.60 14.53 4.96
N PHE A 206 3.85 13.31 5.45
CA PHE A 206 3.48 12.09 4.73
C PHE A 206 1.97 11.97 4.51
N THR A 207 1.15 12.50 5.41
CA THR A 207 -0.31 12.50 5.28
C THR A 207 -0.79 13.22 4.03
N ALA A 208 -0.37 14.48 3.83
CA ALA A 208 -0.77 15.24 2.64
C ALA A 208 -0.21 14.62 1.35
N ARG A 209 1.02 14.12 1.41
CA ARG A 209 1.73 13.53 0.26
C ARG A 209 1.11 12.21 -0.18
N ALA A 210 0.82 11.31 0.75
CA ALA A 210 0.12 10.06 0.45
C ALA A 210 -1.27 10.32 -0.14
N ALA A 211 -2.00 11.32 0.39
CA ALA A 211 -3.28 11.73 -0.17
C ALA A 211 -3.15 12.25 -1.62
N GLN A 212 -2.14 13.08 -1.89
CA GLN A 212 -1.86 13.56 -3.25
C GLN A 212 -1.54 12.41 -4.20
N ILE A 213 -0.68 11.47 -3.80
CA ILE A 213 -0.30 10.32 -4.64
C ILE A 213 -1.52 9.46 -4.96
N LYS A 214 -2.33 9.10 -3.95
CA LYS A 214 -3.57 8.31 -4.17
C LYS A 214 -4.53 9.03 -5.12
N ARG A 215 -4.68 10.35 -4.98
CA ARG A 215 -5.49 11.17 -5.87
C ARG A 215 -4.97 11.10 -7.31
N VAL A 216 -3.67 11.30 -7.53
CA VAL A 216 -3.05 11.22 -8.87
C VAL A 216 -3.25 9.83 -9.50
N LEU A 217 -3.08 8.75 -8.72
CA LEU A 217 -3.34 7.38 -9.20
C LEU A 217 -4.79 7.22 -9.69
N LEU A 218 -5.77 7.68 -8.91
CA LEU A 218 -7.19 7.57 -9.23
C LEU A 218 -7.59 8.46 -10.42
N GLU A 219 -7.14 9.72 -10.44
CA GLU A 219 -7.38 10.65 -11.54
C GLU A 219 -6.79 10.12 -12.86
N THR A 220 -5.61 9.50 -12.81
CA THR A 220 -4.97 8.93 -14.01
C THR A 220 -5.68 7.67 -14.50
N PHE A 221 -6.20 6.84 -13.58
CA PHE A 221 -6.98 5.65 -13.95
C PHE A 221 -8.31 6.03 -14.63
N ALA A 222 -9.00 7.03 -14.07
CA ALA A 222 -10.34 7.44 -14.52
C ALA A 222 -10.30 8.36 -15.76
N GLY A 223 -9.35 9.28 -15.83
CA GLY A 223 -9.39 10.42 -16.74
C GLY A 223 -10.42 11.48 -16.32
N PRO A 224 -10.69 12.48 -17.18
CA PRO A 224 -11.75 13.48 -16.94
C PRO A 224 -13.10 12.81 -16.69
N ALA A 225 -13.88 13.32 -15.73
CA ALA A 225 -15.11 12.65 -15.27
C ALA A 225 -16.23 12.60 -16.32
N ASP A 226 -16.20 13.49 -17.30
CA ASP A 226 -17.18 13.63 -18.38
C ASP A 226 -16.84 12.77 -19.61
N VAL A 227 -15.55 12.63 -19.95
CA VAL A 227 -15.11 11.95 -21.18
C VAL A 227 -14.22 10.73 -20.97
N GLY A 228 -13.69 10.51 -19.77
CA GLY A 228 -12.77 9.42 -19.43
C GLY A 228 -11.43 9.46 -20.19
N VAL A 229 -10.68 8.35 -20.13
CA VAL A 229 -9.43 8.17 -20.87
C VAL A 229 -9.29 6.75 -21.45
N PRO A 230 -8.90 6.61 -22.73
CA PRO A 230 -8.61 5.31 -23.33
C PRO A 230 -7.44 4.58 -22.68
N SER A 231 -7.59 3.27 -22.47
CA SER A 231 -6.57 2.36 -21.95
C SER A 231 -6.38 1.18 -22.91
N PRO A 232 -5.33 1.16 -23.74
CA PRO A 232 -5.10 0.06 -24.69
C PRO A 232 -4.60 -1.24 -24.03
N ALA A 233 -4.13 -1.15 -22.79
CA ALA A 233 -3.68 -2.28 -21.98
C ALA A 233 -3.56 -1.88 -20.50
N VAL A 234 -3.69 -2.85 -19.59
CA VAL A 234 -3.46 -2.59 -18.15
C VAL A 234 -2.02 -2.15 -17.91
N GLN A 235 -1.04 -2.71 -18.64
CA GLN A 235 0.36 -2.29 -18.63
C GLN A 235 0.51 -0.80 -18.94
N PHE A 236 -0.23 -0.30 -19.93
CA PHE A 236 -0.18 1.09 -20.35
C PHE A 236 -0.72 2.01 -19.25
N THR A 237 -1.90 1.71 -18.71
CA THR A 237 -2.49 2.51 -17.61
C THR A 237 -1.61 2.46 -16.37
N LEU A 238 -1.06 1.29 -16.01
CA LEU A 238 -0.14 1.14 -14.89
C LEU A 238 1.07 2.06 -15.04
N TYR A 239 1.70 2.03 -16.21
CA TYR A 239 2.84 2.91 -16.50
C TYR A 239 2.44 4.39 -16.41
N LYS A 240 1.32 4.79 -17.02
CA LYS A 240 0.83 6.17 -16.97
C LYS A 240 0.51 6.66 -15.55
N MET A 241 -0.05 5.80 -14.71
CA MET A 241 -0.26 6.10 -13.28
C MET A 241 1.07 6.36 -12.56
N GLY A 242 2.10 5.53 -12.81
CA GLY A 242 3.44 5.75 -12.22
C GLY A 242 4.13 7.00 -12.74
N GLU A 243 4.04 7.24 -14.05
CA GLU A 243 4.57 8.45 -14.72
C GLU A 243 3.95 9.71 -14.13
N ALA A 244 2.62 9.79 -14.05
CA ALA A 244 1.90 10.93 -13.49
C ALA A 244 2.28 11.22 -12.02
N VAL A 245 2.48 10.17 -11.21
CA VAL A 245 2.97 10.32 -9.83
C VAL A 245 4.39 10.89 -9.81
N LEU A 246 5.30 10.36 -10.62
CA LEU A 246 6.68 10.84 -10.66
C LEU A 246 6.78 12.28 -11.20
N GLU A 247 5.89 12.70 -12.09
CA GLU A 247 5.83 14.08 -12.58
C GLU A 247 5.26 15.04 -11.52
N SER A 248 4.18 14.64 -10.85
CA SER A 248 3.43 15.52 -9.94
C SER A 248 3.96 15.53 -8.50
N CYS A 249 4.72 14.51 -8.11
CA CYS A 249 5.20 14.30 -6.75
C CYS A 249 6.74 14.23 -6.71
N PRO A 250 7.45 15.39 -6.72
CA PRO A 250 8.93 15.43 -6.77
C PRO A 250 9.62 14.75 -5.58
N TYR A 251 8.89 14.58 -4.48
CA TYR A 251 9.34 13.89 -3.27
C TYR A 251 9.24 12.35 -3.32
N VAL A 252 8.72 11.77 -4.41
CA VAL A 252 8.73 10.33 -4.65
C VAL A 252 9.95 9.99 -5.52
N LYS A 253 10.79 9.04 -5.12
CA LYS A 253 11.96 8.59 -5.90
C LYS A 253 11.59 7.56 -6.95
N ASP A 254 10.78 6.59 -6.52
CA ASP A 254 10.34 5.44 -7.30
C ASP A 254 8.95 5.02 -6.81
N ILE A 255 8.20 4.37 -7.69
CA ILE A 255 6.89 3.80 -7.38
C ILE A 255 6.75 2.44 -8.05
N LYS A 256 6.37 1.43 -7.27
CA LYS A 256 5.95 0.12 -7.74
C LYS A 256 4.44 0.03 -7.67
N ILE A 257 3.82 -0.44 -8.75
CA ILE A 257 2.38 -0.67 -8.85
C ILE A 257 2.15 -2.11 -9.27
N THR A 258 1.15 -2.75 -8.69
CA THR A 258 0.60 -4.04 -9.10
C THR A 258 -0.90 -3.90 -9.31
N MET A 259 -1.37 -4.38 -10.46
CA MET A 259 -2.77 -4.32 -10.90
C MET A 259 -3.22 -5.71 -11.37
N PRO A 260 -3.87 -6.51 -10.51
CA PRO A 260 -4.54 -7.71 -10.95
C PRO A 260 -5.74 -7.33 -11.82
N ASN A 261 -5.90 -7.96 -12.99
CA ASN A 261 -7.05 -7.76 -13.85
C ASN A 261 -8.21 -8.64 -13.37
N ILE A 262 -9.12 -8.05 -12.59
CA ILE A 262 -10.31 -8.73 -12.08
C ILE A 262 -11.32 -8.83 -13.22
N HIS A 263 -11.60 -10.06 -13.65
CA HIS A 263 -12.42 -10.32 -14.82
C HIS A 263 -13.89 -10.07 -14.51
N ASN A 264 -14.55 -9.35 -15.41
CA ASN A 264 -16.00 -9.21 -15.44
C ASN A 264 -16.45 -9.66 -16.83
N ASN A 265 -16.65 -10.96 -16.99
CA ASN A 265 -16.93 -11.54 -18.31
C ASN A 265 -18.44 -11.48 -18.60
N PRO A 266 -18.87 -11.09 -19.81
CA PRO A 266 -20.28 -11.09 -20.14
C PRO A 266 -20.86 -12.50 -20.10
N ILE A 267 -22.04 -12.64 -19.51
CA ILE A 267 -22.73 -13.93 -19.44
C ILE A 267 -23.41 -14.21 -20.78
N ASP A 268 -23.19 -15.41 -21.35
CA ASP A 268 -23.96 -15.89 -22.49
C ASP A 268 -25.36 -16.33 -22.04
N LEU A 269 -26.36 -15.56 -22.50
CA LEU A 269 -27.78 -15.77 -22.22
C LEU A 269 -28.53 -16.39 -23.41
N SER A 270 -27.85 -16.65 -24.53
CA SER A 270 -28.48 -17.13 -25.78
C SER A 270 -29.29 -18.43 -25.59
N ARG A 271 -28.81 -19.31 -24.70
CA ARG A 271 -29.49 -20.55 -24.27
C ARG A 271 -30.86 -20.34 -23.62
N PHE A 272 -31.18 -19.12 -23.18
CA PHE A 272 -32.48 -18.77 -22.58
C PHE A 272 -33.37 -17.98 -23.53
N GLY A 273 -32.99 -17.85 -24.80
CA GLY A 273 -33.76 -17.10 -25.79
C GLY A 273 -33.66 -15.58 -25.64
N CYS A 274 -32.75 -15.06 -24.80
CA CYS A 274 -32.45 -13.64 -24.70
C CYS A 274 -30.97 -13.38 -25.03
N ARG A 275 -30.68 -12.17 -25.54
CA ARG A 275 -29.31 -11.74 -25.82
C ARG A 275 -28.88 -10.76 -24.73
N ASN A 276 -27.63 -10.86 -24.32
CA ASN A 276 -26.99 -9.90 -23.43
C ASN A 276 -26.49 -8.72 -24.29
N ILE A 277 -27.35 -7.74 -24.53
CA ILE A 277 -27.15 -6.65 -25.50
C ILE A 277 -26.48 -5.44 -24.82
N HIS A 278 -26.19 -4.35 -25.55
CA HIS A 278 -25.17 -3.31 -25.26
C HIS A 278 -23.74 -3.80 -25.61
N PRO A 279 -22.78 -2.95 -26.05
CA PRO A 279 -21.63 -3.37 -26.87
C PRO A 279 -20.80 -4.55 -26.34
N HIS A 280 -20.79 -4.74 -25.01
CA HIS A 280 -20.09 -5.84 -24.32
C HIS A 280 -20.99 -6.61 -23.33
N GLY A 281 -22.31 -6.44 -23.41
CA GLY A 281 -23.28 -6.99 -22.47
C GLY A 281 -23.72 -6.01 -21.36
N GLU A 282 -24.84 -6.34 -20.73
CA GLU A 282 -25.43 -5.68 -19.55
C GLU A 282 -25.18 -6.49 -18.27
N VAL A 283 -25.06 -7.82 -18.40
CA VAL A 283 -24.90 -8.76 -17.29
C VAL A 283 -23.52 -9.42 -17.35
N PHE A 284 -22.73 -9.25 -16.29
CA PHE A 284 -21.37 -9.77 -16.19
C PHE A 284 -21.24 -10.74 -15.01
N LEU A 285 -20.35 -11.70 -15.14
CA LEU A 285 -19.88 -12.56 -14.05
C LEU A 285 -18.57 -11.98 -13.50
N PRO A 286 -18.57 -11.42 -12.27
CA PRO A 286 -17.34 -11.04 -11.59
C PRO A 286 -16.58 -12.29 -11.16
N ILE A 287 -15.34 -12.41 -11.60
CA ILE A 287 -14.45 -13.53 -11.30
C ILE A 287 -13.14 -12.95 -10.75
N ASP A 288 -12.86 -13.27 -9.50
CA ASP A 288 -11.60 -12.95 -8.84
C ASP A 288 -10.49 -13.97 -9.18
N GLU A 289 -10.85 -15.22 -9.50
CA GLU A 289 -9.89 -16.28 -9.82
C GLU A 289 -10.26 -17.12 -11.08
N PRO A 290 -9.33 -17.37 -12.02
CA PRO A 290 -7.99 -16.79 -12.11
C PRO A 290 -8.04 -15.33 -12.56
N HIS A 291 -7.00 -14.56 -12.27
CA HIS A 291 -6.83 -13.19 -12.74
C HIS A 291 -5.43 -12.97 -13.33
N GLY A 292 -5.32 -12.10 -14.35
CA GLY A 292 -4.02 -11.64 -14.81
C GLY A 292 -3.34 -10.77 -13.76
N ILE A 293 -2.01 -10.83 -13.63
CA ILE A 293 -1.25 -10.00 -12.68
C ILE A 293 -0.24 -9.16 -13.46
N ILE A 294 -0.36 -7.85 -13.37
CA ILE A 294 0.54 -6.89 -14.02
C ILE A 294 1.26 -6.10 -12.94
N SER A 295 2.59 -5.97 -13.03
CA SER A 295 3.40 -5.19 -12.09
C SER A 295 4.55 -4.49 -12.79
N ALA A 296 4.86 -3.27 -12.35
CA ALA A 296 6.07 -2.56 -12.77
C ALA A 296 6.56 -1.62 -11.66
N THR A 297 7.86 -1.32 -11.70
CA THR A 297 8.50 -0.28 -10.88
C THR A 297 9.01 0.82 -11.79
N MET A 298 8.58 2.05 -11.53
CA MET A 298 8.93 3.24 -12.31
C MET A 298 9.88 4.12 -11.50
N VAL A 299 10.89 4.66 -12.19
CA VAL A 299 11.84 5.64 -11.66
C VAL A 299 11.98 6.78 -12.66
N ARG A 300 12.37 7.98 -12.21
CA ARG A 300 12.73 9.05 -13.17
C ARG A 300 14.00 8.66 -13.92
N SER A 301 13.99 8.81 -15.24
CA SER A 301 15.23 8.73 -16.00
C SER A 301 16.11 9.92 -15.65
N ALA A 302 17.39 9.70 -15.34
CA ALA A 302 18.38 10.72 -15.65
C ALA A 302 18.30 10.94 -17.17
N SER A 303 18.21 12.18 -17.62
CA SER A 303 17.95 12.52 -19.04
C SER A 303 18.67 11.57 -20.00
N LYS A 304 17.94 10.96 -20.93
CA LYS A 304 18.54 10.41 -22.15
C LYS A 304 19.09 11.60 -22.93
N LEU A 305 20.36 11.93 -22.71
CA LEU A 305 21.18 12.52 -23.76
C LEU A 305 21.59 11.39 -24.71
#